data_AF-A0A7X3S8U1-F1
#
_entry.id   AF-A0A7X3S8U1-F1
#
_cell.length_a   1.000
_cell.length_b   1.000
_cell.length_c   1.000
_cell.angle_alpha   90.00
_cell.angle_beta   90.00
_cell.angle_gamma   90.00
#
_symmetry.space_group_name_H-M   'P 1'
#
loop_
_entity.id
_entity.type
_entity.pdbx_description
1 polymer ?
#
loop_
_entity_poly.entity_id
_entity_poly.type
_entity_poly.pdbx_seq_one_letter_code
_entity_poly.pdbx_strand_id
1 'polypeptide(L)'
;MAAHLGLKKIRLNLARTKEFPNGSAHHGYEFLAPLDADDHIDPAEWKTHRKHCRVRRFWGDEDEDVGHLMHRPGGSWAFHYDIDGDEDDEAGYRFGSHAFRPGEYVSIRDEDGDLHTFVVVTVDDV
;
A
#
# COMPACT_ATOMS: atom_id res chain seq x y z
N MET A 1 -5.95 21.92 18.32
CA MET A 1 -4.71 21.14 18.24
C MET A 1 -5.05 19.90 17.43
N ALA A 2 -4.62 19.81 16.17
CA ALA A 2 -4.81 18.58 15.40
C ALA A 2 -3.92 17.52 16.05
N ALA A 3 -4.52 16.44 16.56
CA ALA A 3 -3.74 15.29 17.00
C ALA A 3 -2.95 14.79 15.78
N HIS A 4 -1.62 14.70 15.88
CA HIS A 4 -0.85 13.92 14.93
C HIS A 4 -1.41 12.50 14.99
N LEU A 5 -1.99 12.03 13.89
CA LEU A 5 -2.64 10.72 13.82
C LEU A 5 -1.61 9.57 13.83
N GLY A 6 -0.31 9.89 13.91
CA GLY A 6 0.79 8.91 13.84
C GLY A 6 0.88 8.21 12.47
N LEU A 7 0.17 8.72 11.46
CA LEU A 7 0.12 8.14 10.13
C LEU A 7 1.37 8.53 9.35
N LYS A 8 1.87 7.57 8.59
CA LYS A 8 2.92 7.78 7.60
C LYS A 8 2.32 7.75 6.21
N LYS A 9 2.79 8.63 5.33
CA LYS A 9 2.60 8.54 3.89
C LYS A 9 3.69 7.67 3.30
N ILE A 10 3.30 6.54 2.74
CA ILE A 10 4.21 5.54 2.18
C ILE A 10 4.05 5.54 0.66
N ARG A 11 5.16 5.63 -0.07
CA ARG A 11 5.19 5.49 -1.53
C ARG A 11 5.92 4.22 -1.94
N LEU A 12 5.25 3.43 -2.77
CA LEU A 12 5.78 2.23 -3.41
C LEU A 12 5.89 2.49 -4.92
N ASN A 13 7.02 2.12 -5.51
CA ASN A 13 7.20 2.12 -6.96
C ASN A 13 7.47 0.71 -7.46
N LEU A 14 7.00 0.38 -8.66
CA LEU A 14 7.19 -0.93 -9.27
C LEU A 14 8.68 -1.23 -9.41
N ALA A 15 9.11 -2.37 -8.87
CA ALA A 15 10.47 -2.85 -9.02
C ALA A 15 10.69 -3.39 -10.45
N ARG A 16 11.89 -3.91 -10.71
CA ARG A 16 12.25 -4.37 -12.06
C ARG A 16 11.39 -5.55 -12.48
N THR A 17 10.75 -5.43 -13.63
CA THR A 17 10.00 -6.50 -14.30
C THR A 17 10.53 -6.71 -15.72
N LYS A 18 9.98 -7.68 -16.45
CA LYS A 18 10.33 -7.90 -17.85
C LYS A 18 9.99 -6.70 -18.73
N GLU A 19 8.86 -6.05 -18.46
CA GLU A 19 8.38 -4.87 -19.19
C GLU A 19 9.03 -3.58 -18.71
N PHE A 20 9.36 -3.50 -17.41
CA PHE A 20 10.03 -2.38 -16.78
C PHE A 20 11.40 -2.80 -16.25
N PRO A 21 12.43 -2.96 -17.09
CA PRO A 21 13.74 -3.50 -16.68
C PRO A 21 14.46 -2.63 -15.65
N ASN A 22 14.10 -1.34 -15.56
CA ASN A 22 14.63 -0.40 -14.58
C ASN A 22 13.66 -0.14 -13.41
N GLY A 23 12.54 -0.86 -13.34
CA GLY A 23 11.38 -0.49 -12.52
C GLY A 23 10.63 0.69 -13.11
N SER A 24 9.61 1.18 -12.41
CA SER A 24 8.81 2.31 -12.86
C SER A 24 8.35 3.19 -11.70
N ALA A 25 8.68 4.47 -11.77
CA ALA A 25 8.17 5.48 -10.83
C ALA A 25 6.74 5.94 -11.15
N HIS A 26 6.23 5.53 -12.31
CA HIS A 26 4.88 5.81 -12.81
C HIS A 26 3.90 4.67 -12.54
N HIS A 27 4.34 3.58 -11.91
CA HIS A 27 3.48 2.44 -11.57
C HIS A 27 3.71 2.12 -10.09
N GLY A 28 2.66 2.10 -9.29
CA GLY A 28 2.77 1.81 -7.86
C GLY A 28 1.64 2.38 -7.01
N TYR A 29 1.94 2.55 -5.73
CA TYR A 29 0.96 2.91 -4.71
C TYR A 29 1.46 4.04 -3.83
N GLU A 30 0.53 4.90 -3.41
CA GLU A 30 0.71 5.77 -2.25
C GLU A 30 -0.40 5.50 -1.25
N PHE A 31 -0.06 5.26 0.01
CA PHE A 31 -1.06 5.02 1.03
C PHE A 31 -0.66 5.58 2.38
N LEU A 32 -1.67 5.79 3.22
CA LEU A 32 -1.50 6.20 4.61
C LEU A 32 -1.67 4.98 5.53
N ALA A 33 -0.71 4.78 6.43
CA ALA A 33 -0.79 3.74 7.45
C ALA A 33 -0.06 4.17 8.73
N PRO A 34 -0.54 3.77 9.91
CA PRO A 34 0.26 3.83 11.12
C PRO A 34 1.31 2.73 11.09
N LEU A 35 2.55 3.08 11.42
CA LEU A 35 3.65 2.14 11.55
C LEU A 35 4.06 1.99 13.02
N ASP A 36 4.42 0.77 13.42
CA ASP A 36 4.98 0.48 14.73
C ASP A 36 6.48 0.80 14.81
N ALA A 37 7.11 0.48 15.95
CA ALA A 37 8.54 0.75 16.18
C ALA A 37 9.48 -0.07 15.28
N ASP A 38 8.98 -1.14 14.65
CA ASP A 38 9.72 -1.99 13.72
C ASP A 38 9.41 -1.64 12.25
N ASP A 39 8.69 -0.54 12.01
CA ASP A 39 8.22 -0.04 10.71
C ASP A 39 7.21 -0.96 10.02
N HIS A 40 6.51 -1.82 10.76
CA HIS A 40 5.40 -2.63 10.27
C HIS A 40 4.07 -1.91 10.45
N ILE A 41 3.05 -2.24 9.65
CA ILE A 41 1.72 -1.64 9.84
C ILE A 41 1.15 -2.07 11.20
N ASP A 42 0.82 -1.10 12.05
CA ASP A 42 0.24 -1.36 13.36
C ASP A 42 -1.27 -1.66 13.21
N PRO A 43 -1.72 -2.90 13.46
CA PRO A 43 -3.14 -3.27 13.30
C PRO A 43 -4.06 -2.63 14.35
N ALA A 44 -3.55 -2.31 15.53
CA ALA A 44 -4.32 -1.68 16.60
C ALA A 44 -4.56 -0.21 16.29
N GLU A 45 -3.50 0.53 15.92
CA GLU A 45 -3.61 1.93 15.51
C GLU A 45 -4.37 2.08 14.19
N TRP A 46 -4.17 1.15 13.24
CA TRP A 46 -4.95 1.14 12.00
C TRP A 46 -6.43 1.07 12.28
N LYS A 47 -6.87 0.23 13.23
CA LYS A 47 -8.30 0.08 13.55
C LYS A 47 -8.92 1.40 14.03
N THR A 48 -8.16 2.20 14.78
CA THR A 48 -8.56 3.53 15.26
C THR A 48 -8.61 4.55 14.12
N HIS A 49 -7.66 4.46 13.18
CA HIS A 49 -7.45 5.46 12.12
C HIS A 49 -7.90 5.01 10.72
N ARG A 50 -8.62 3.89 10.59
CA ARG A 50 -8.94 3.24 9.30
C ARG A 50 -9.55 4.18 8.26
N LYS A 51 -10.36 5.16 8.68
CA LYS A 51 -11.01 6.14 7.79
C LYS A 51 -10.01 7.10 7.12
N HIS A 52 -8.83 7.25 7.72
CA HIS A 52 -7.74 8.08 7.20
C HIS A 52 -6.70 7.27 6.42
N CYS A 53 -6.73 5.94 6.50
CA CYS A 53 -5.79 5.05 5.83
C CYS A 53 -6.18 4.87 4.35
N ARG A 54 -6.12 5.96 3.57
CA ARG A 54 -6.42 5.98 2.14
C ARG A 54 -5.27 5.40 1.33
N VAL A 55 -5.60 4.73 0.23
CA VAL A 55 -4.65 4.28 -0.79
C VAL A 55 -4.99 4.91 -2.13
N ARG A 56 -3.96 5.14 -2.94
CA ARG A 56 -4.01 5.58 -4.31
C ARG A 56 -3.10 4.70 -5.15
N ARG A 57 -3.65 4.03 -6.16
CA ARG A 57 -2.91 3.31 -7.19
C ARG A 57 -2.71 4.24 -8.38
N PHE A 58 -1.52 4.21 -8.97
CA PHE A 58 -1.21 4.93 -10.19
C PHE A 58 -0.51 3.97 -11.16
N TRP A 59 -0.93 3.97 -12.42
CA TRP A 59 -0.48 2.99 -13.42
C TRP A 59 -0.28 3.63 -14.80
N GLY A 60 0.81 4.41 -14.92
CA GLY A 60 1.13 5.13 -16.15
C GLY A 60 0.16 6.28 -16.40
N ASP A 61 -0.55 6.20 -17.53
CA ASP A 61 -1.55 7.18 -17.96
C ASP A 61 -3.00 6.74 -17.65
N GLU A 62 -3.18 5.61 -16.95
CA GLU A 62 -4.50 5.16 -16.48
C GLU A 62 -5.05 6.08 -15.38
N ASP A 63 -6.38 6.08 -15.23
CA ASP A 63 -7.04 6.78 -14.12
C ASP A 63 -6.56 6.21 -12.78
N GLU A 64 -6.40 7.09 -11.79
CA GLU A 64 -5.92 6.69 -10.48
C GLU A 64 -7.05 6.07 -9.65
N ASP A 65 -6.84 4.83 -9.21
CA ASP A 65 -7.78 4.16 -8.30
C ASP A 65 -7.54 4.61 -6.86
N VAL A 66 -8.61 4.98 -6.16
CA VAL A 66 -8.53 5.45 -4.77
C VAL A 66 -9.39 4.58 -3.87
N GLY A 67 -8.81 4.13 -2.76
CA GLY A 67 -9.44 3.18 -1.85
C GLY A 67 -8.99 3.35 -0.41
N HIS A 68 -9.08 2.26 0.36
CA HIS A 68 -8.64 2.17 1.74
C HIS A 68 -7.74 0.95 1.98
N LEU A 69 -6.78 1.12 2.88
CA LEU A 69 -6.04 0.01 3.47
C LEU A 69 -6.93 -0.77 4.44
N MET A 70 -7.05 -2.08 4.22
CA MET A 70 -7.90 -3.00 4.97
C MET A 70 -7.10 -4.12 5.63
N HIS A 71 -7.40 -4.41 6.89
CA HIS A 71 -6.87 -5.58 7.60
C HIS A 71 -7.91 -6.71 7.58
N ARG A 72 -7.57 -7.83 6.94
CA ARG A 72 -8.46 -8.99 6.77
C ARG A 72 -8.29 -10.02 7.91
N PRO A 73 -9.31 -10.87 8.16
CA PRO A 73 -9.16 -12.03 9.03
C PRO A 73 -7.97 -12.90 8.61
N GLY A 74 -7.14 -13.31 9.57
CA GLY A 74 -5.91 -14.07 9.29
C GLY A 74 -4.64 -13.23 9.20
N GLY A 75 -4.73 -11.90 9.39
CA GLY A 75 -3.56 -11.03 9.53
C GLY A 75 -2.99 -10.47 8.22
N SER A 76 -3.65 -10.77 7.09
CA SER A 76 -3.29 -10.20 5.79
C SER A 76 -3.87 -8.80 5.63
N TRP A 77 -3.18 -8.00 4.81
CA TRP A 77 -3.58 -6.64 4.48
C TRP A 77 -3.99 -6.55 3.01
N ALA A 78 -4.84 -5.60 2.67
CA ALA A 78 -5.40 -5.44 1.33
C ALA A 78 -5.71 -3.98 1.01
N PHE A 79 -5.76 -3.66 -0.28
CA PHE A 79 -6.32 -2.40 -0.76
C PHE A 79 -7.73 -2.66 -1.27
N HIS A 80 -8.69 -1.92 -0.72
CA HIS A 80 -10.10 -2.00 -1.08
C HIS A 80 -10.50 -0.73 -1.82
N TYR A 81 -10.95 -0.85 -3.06
CA TYR A 81 -11.37 0.27 -3.89
C TYR A 81 -12.90 0.37 -3.94
N ASP A 82 -13.43 1.57 -3.73
CA ASP A 82 -14.88 1.84 -3.74
C ASP A 82 -15.38 2.10 -5.19
N ILE A 83 -14.99 1.27 -6.16
CA ILE A 83 -15.43 1.38 -7.57
C ILE A 83 -16.72 0.58 -7.79
N ASP A 84 -17.65 1.12 -8.58
CA ASP A 84 -19.05 0.67 -8.76
C ASP A 84 -19.22 -0.68 -9.51
N GLY A 85 -18.24 -1.58 -9.45
CA GLY A 85 -18.24 -2.92 -10.07
C GLY A 85 -17.65 -3.96 -9.12
N ASP A 86 -18.11 -5.21 -9.22
CA ASP A 86 -17.78 -6.35 -8.33
C ASP A 86 -16.33 -6.35 -7.80
N GLU A 87 -16.20 -5.97 -6.52
CA GLU A 87 -15.13 -6.28 -5.53
C GLU A 87 -13.78 -6.83 -6.06
N ASP A 88 -13.00 -6.03 -6.80
CA ASP A 88 -11.58 -6.36 -7.05
C ASP A 88 -10.69 -5.85 -5.92
N ASP A 89 -10.47 -6.79 -5.00
CA ASP A 89 -9.94 -6.56 -3.67
C ASP A 89 -8.44 -6.94 -3.65
N GLU A 90 -7.56 -5.99 -4.01
CA GLU A 90 -6.12 -6.26 -4.16
C GLU A 90 -5.49 -6.77 -2.86
N ALA A 91 -4.91 -7.98 -2.91
CA ALA A 91 -4.40 -8.66 -1.73
C ALA A 91 -2.91 -8.40 -1.52
N GLY A 92 -2.56 -7.87 -0.36
CA GLY A 92 -1.18 -7.67 0.05
C GLY A 92 -0.46 -8.98 0.41
N TYR A 93 0.14 -9.66 -0.57
CA TYR A 93 0.95 -10.86 -0.33
C TYR A 93 2.33 -10.49 0.25
N ARG A 94 2.59 -10.81 1.52
CA ARG A 94 3.74 -10.32 2.33
C ARG A 94 3.73 -8.83 2.67
N PHE A 95 2.79 -8.08 2.11
CA PHE A 95 2.57 -6.65 2.35
C PHE A 95 2.58 -6.24 3.83
N GLY A 96 1.95 -7.02 4.72
CA GLY A 96 1.97 -6.75 6.17
C GLY A 96 3.13 -7.34 6.96
N SER A 97 3.93 -8.22 6.36
CA SER A 97 5.09 -8.83 7.02
C SER A 97 6.39 -8.08 6.76
N HIS A 98 6.38 -7.14 5.82
CA HIS A 98 7.54 -6.30 5.49
C HIS A 98 7.53 -5.02 6.31
N ALA A 99 8.72 -4.61 6.72
CA ALA A 99 8.95 -3.28 7.26
C ALA A 99 8.87 -2.26 6.09
N PHE A 100 8.11 -1.19 6.27
CA PHE A 100 8.04 -0.09 5.33
C PHE A 100 9.20 0.88 5.60
N ARG A 101 10.38 0.53 5.08
CA ARG A 101 11.58 1.37 5.12
C ARG A 101 12.06 1.65 3.70
N PRO A 102 12.50 2.86 3.36
CA PRO A 102 13.04 3.15 2.03
C PRO A 102 14.11 2.14 1.58
N GLY A 103 13.92 1.57 0.40
CA GLY A 103 14.77 0.52 -0.18
C GLY A 103 14.29 -0.92 0.08
N GLU A 104 13.37 -1.14 1.03
CA GLU A 104 12.77 -2.46 1.24
C GLU A 104 11.83 -2.85 0.10
N TYR A 105 11.67 -4.15 -0.08
CA TYR A 105 10.80 -4.71 -1.11
C TYR A 105 9.51 -5.25 -0.50
N VAL A 106 8.42 -4.97 -1.19
CA VAL A 106 7.09 -5.40 -0.80
C VAL A 106 6.43 -6.04 -1.99
N SER A 107 5.87 -7.23 -1.82
CA SER A 107 5.08 -7.87 -2.86
C SER A 107 3.59 -7.57 -2.65
N ILE A 108 2.87 -7.39 -3.74
CA ILE A 108 1.42 -7.19 -3.74
C ILE A 108 0.86 -8.03 -4.88
N ARG A 109 -0.26 -8.68 -4.62
CA ARG A 109 -0.98 -9.50 -5.59
C ARG A 109 -2.15 -8.70 -6.13
N ASP A 110 -2.17 -8.48 -7.43
CA ASP A 110 -3.24 -7.77 -8.12
C ASP A 110 -4.54 -8.60 -8.22
N GLU A 111 -5.56 -8.02 -8.87
CA GLU A 111 -6.86 -8.64 -9.14
C GLU A 111 -6.77 -9.91 -10.00
N ASP A 112 -5.87 -9.94 -10.98
CA ASP A 112 -5.62 -11.10 -11.85
C ASP A 112 -4.89 -12.24 -11.12
N GLY A 113 -4.40 -11.97 -9.90
CA GLY A 113 -3.67 -12.91 -9.07
C GLY A 113 -2.17 -12.94 -9.33
N ASP A 114 -1.67 -12.03 -10.18
CA ASP A 114 -0.26 -11.86 -10.49
C ASP A 114 0.47 -11.15 -9.35
N LEU A 115 1.71 -11.57 -9.12
CA LEU A 115 2.52 -11.04 -8.02
C LEU A 115 3.51 -10.01 -8.54
N HIS A 116 3.30 -8.75 -8.15
CA HIS A 116 4.22 -7.65 -8.43
C HIS A 116 5.09 -7.36 -7.22
N THR A 117 6.34 -7.00 -7.48
CA THR A 117 7.27 -6.55 -6.45
C THR A 117 7.47 -5.05 -6.58
N PHE A 118 7.35 -4.35 -5.46
CA PHE A 118 7.52 -2.91 -5.34
C PHE A 118 8.68 -2.62 -4.39
N VAL A 119 9.29 -1.45 -4.56
CA VAL A 119 10.27 -0.90 -3.63
C VAL A 119 9.63 0.26 -2.87
N VAL A 120 9.86 0.31 -1.56
CA VAL A 120 9.49 1.47 -0.74
C VAL A 120 10.42 2.62 -1.11
N VAL A 121 9.86 3.74 -1.56
CA VAL A 121 10.65 4.89 -2.02
C VAL A 121 10.66 6.00 -0.99
N THR A 122 9.52 6.31 -0.39
CA THR A 122 9.42 7.32 0.68
C THR A 122 8.49 6.84 1.80
N VAL A 123 8.78 7.32 3.01
CA VAL A 123 7.99 7.15 4.22
C VAL A 123 8.07 8.47 4.98
N ASP A 124 6.99 9.25 4.94
CA ASP A 124 6.95 10.62 5.43
C ASP A 124 5.89 10.78 6.53
N ASP A 125 6.16 11.59 7.55
CA ASP A 125 5.15 11.97 8.55
C ASP A 125 4.05 12.86 7.94
N VAL A 126 2.80 12.67 8.38
CA VAL A 126 1.61 13.42 7.93
C VAL A 126 1.14 14.44 8.98
#